data_AF-A0A364VDW7-F1
#
_entry.id   AF-A0A364VDW7-F1
#
_cell.length_a   1.000
_cell.length_b   1.000
_cell.length_c   1.000
_cell.angle_alpha   90.00
_cell.angle_beta   90.00
_cell.angle_gamma   90.00
#
_symmetry.space_group_name_H-M   'P 1'
#
loop_
_entity.id
_entity.type
_entity.pdbx_description
1 polymer ?
#
loop_
_entity_poly.entity_id
_entity_poly.type
_entity_poly.pdbx_seq_one_letter_code
_entity_poly.pdbx_strand_id
1 'polypeptide(L)'
;MVVADFGAQRRAELEQRHGPGSSSGRLPFIEAEGWVPRQVMEALSEGADSGRLARGREYYRGKQVLSVDLDTNLITAVVAGTQLVPFEVQLRFRPLSPRQRTYVTEEVTADPSIVRSVLAGSAPPLEIATVLLRPDHLRSVTCTCPDKAAVCKHAVAVGYAAAALFNREPFQVFRFRGVDASDALAATQRSWSGPAGVPQSDGGDRVHLDKVKRVDPAKFWGGGLTRVETPDMPVEEGLELGDRDMLMRALRTVSWSHVDQLRVWHDLEVCYEALTDQDPELEERPWRH
;
A
#
# COMPACT_ATOMS: atom_id res chain seq x y z
N MET A 1 39.84 -3.49 3.81
CA MET A 1 38.80 -2.44 3.75
C MET A 1 37.48 -3.14 3.46
N VAL A 2 36.71 -3.46 4.50
CA VAL A 2 35.42 -4.15 4.36
C VAL A 2 34.38 -3.07 4.07
N VAL A 3 33.91 -3.00 2.83
CA VAL A 3 32.78 -2.13 2.47
C VAL A 3 31.52 -2.86 2.93
N ALA A 4 30.93 -2.38 4.03
CA ALA A 4 29.65 -2.91 4.52
C ALA A 4 28.53 -2.50 3.55
N ASP A 5 27.77 -3.50 3.07
CA ASP A 5 26.62 -3.32 2.17
C ASP A 5 25.38 -2.88 2.96
N PHE A 6 25.37 -1.61 3.37
CA PHE A 6 24.24 -0.99 4.07
C PHE A 6 22.95 -0.95 3.22
N GLY A 7 23.08 -1.10 1.88
CA GLY A 7 21.95 -1.16 0.97
C GLY A 7 21.21 -2.51 1.02
N ALA A 8 21.91 -3.60 1.30
CA ALA A 8 21.28 -4.92 1.53
C ALA A 8 20.48 -4.96 2.84
N GLN A 9 21.00 -4.36 3.92
CA GLN A 9 20.34 -4.37 5.23
C GLN A 9 19.02 -3.59 5.21
N ARG A 10 18.97 -2.40 4.60
CA ARG A 10 17.71 -1.65 4.49
C ARG A 10 16.68 -2.29 3.55
N ARG A 11 17.10 -3.03 2.52
CA ARG A 11 16.20 -3.83 1.68
C ARG A 11 15.52 -4.93 2.49
N ALA A 12 16.29 -5.64 3.31
CA ALA A 12 15.79 -6.67 4.21
C ALA A 12 14.88 -6.09 5.32
N GLU A 13 15.23 -4.93 5.86
CA GLU A 13 14.45 -4.25 6.90
C GLU A 13 13.12 -3.69 6.35
N LEU A 14 13.10 -3.22 5.10
CA LEU A 14 11.87 -2.86 4.40
C LEU A 14 11.05 -4.12 4.11
N GLU A 15 11.61 -5.19 3.54
CA GLU A 15 10.90 -6.47 3.34
C GLU A 15 10.27 -7.05 4.62
N GLN A 16 10.93 -6.90 5.76
CA GLN A 16 10.42 -7.36 7.07
C GLN A 16 9.29 -6.51 7.65
N ARG A 17 9.16 -5.23 7.25
CA ARG A 17 8.02 -4.37 7.66
C ARG A 17 6.72 -4.70 6.92
N HIS A 18 6.78 -5.42 5.80
CA HIS A 18 5.62 -5.78 5.01
C HIS A 18 5.11 -7.16 5.44
N GLY A 19 4.02 -7.19 6.24
CA GLY A 19 3.22 -8.39 6.45
C GLY A 19 2.69 -8.98 5.12
N PRO A 20 2.09 -10.18 5.12
CA PRO A 20 1.89 -11.03 3.93
C PRO A 20 0.88 -10.51 2.87
N GLY A 21 0.55 -9.21 2.87
CA GLY A 21 -0.35 -8.55 1.93
C GLY A 21 0.29 -7.54 0.95
N SER A 22 1.60 -7.26 1.03
CA SER A 22 2.27 -6.37 0.04
C SER A 22 2.50 -7.14 -1.26
N SER A 23 1.83 -6.72 -2.34
CA SER A 23 2.02 -7.26 -3.68
C SER A 23 3.34 -6.74 -4.28
N SER A 24 4.48 -7.18 -3.75
CA SER A 24 5.84 -6.92 -4.29
C SER A 24 6.13 -7.66 -5.61
N GLY A 25 5.11 -7.85 -6.44
CA GLY A 25 5.20 -8.53 -7.72
C GLY A 25 5.88 -7.66 -8.78
N ARG A 26 6.87 -8.24 -9.45
CA ARG A 26 7.54 -7.73 -10.66
C ARG A 26 6.51 -7.13 -11.64
N LEU A 27 6.50 -5.81 -11.80
CA LEU A 27 5.47 -5.12 -12.60
C LEU A 27 5.73 -5.29 -14.11
N PRO A 28 4.74 -5.76 -14.90
CA PRO A 28 4.84 -5.79 -16.35
C PRO A 28 4.85 -4.37 -16.93
N PHE A 29 5.55 -4.18 -18.05
CA PHE A 29 5.56 -2.91 -18.77
C PHE A 29 4.18 -2.66 -19.40
N ILE A 30 3.50 -1.58 -19.01
CA ILE A 30 2.23 -1.14 -19.58
C ILE A 30 2.36 0.36 -19.88
N GLU A 31 2.27 0.74 -21.16
CA GLU A 31 2.04 2.13 -21.55
C GLU A 31 0.62 2.51 -21.10
N ALA A 32 0.40 3.72 -20.56
CA ALA A 32 -0.80 4.05 -19.77
C ALA A 32 -2.14 3.83 -20.52
N GLU A 33 -2.60 2.59 -20.54
CA GLU A 33 -3.93 2.17 -20.94
C GLU A 33 -4.89 2.45 -19.77
N GLY A 34 -6.19 2.60 -20.05
CA GLY A 34 -7.18 2.84 -19.01
C GLY A 34 -7.35 4.30 -18.57
N TRP A 35 -8.47 4.60 -17.94
CA TRP A 35 -8.80 5.95 -17.46
C TRP A 35 -7.95 6.34 -16.24
N VAL A 36 -7.83 5.47 -15.23
CA VAL A 36 -7.08 5.76 -13.99
C VAL A 36 -5.60 6.08 -14.27
N PRO A 37 -4.86 5.24 -15.03
CA PRO A 37 -3.46 5.55 -15.37
C PRO A 37 -3.28 6.86 -16.11
N ARG A 38 -4.21 7.20 -17.03
CA ARG A 38 -4.17 8.49 -17.73
C ARG A 38 -4.28 9.66 -16.77
N GLN A 39 -5.18 9.60 -15.78
CA GLN A 39 -5.32 10.68 -14.79
C GLN A 39 -4.04 10.87 -13.96
N VAL A 40 -3.38 9.79 -13.55
CA VAL A 40 -2.11 9.84 -12.80
C VAL A 40 -0.98 10.42 -13.66
N MET A 41 -0.87 9.98 -14.91
CA MET A 41 0.18 10.45 -15.81
C MET A 41 -0.03 11.89 -16.26
N GLU A 42 -1.29 12.30 -16.48
CA GLU A 42 -1.66 13.69 -16.78
C GLU A 42 -1.25 14.61 -15.62
N ALA A 43 -1.57 14.23 -14.38
CA ALA A 43 -1.19 14.97 -13.18
C ALA A 43 0.33 15.21 -13.07
N LEU A 44 1.15 14.22 -13.45
CA LEU A 44 2.60 14.32 -13.41
C LEU A 44 3.16 15.11 -14.59
N SER A 45 2.51 15.04 -15.75
CA SER A 45 2.96 15.70 -16.97
C SER A 45 2.93 17.22 -16.89
N GLU A 46 2.01 17.79 -16.13
CA GLU A 46 1.93 19.24 -15.89
C GLU A 46 3.16 19.80 -15.16
N GLY A 47 3.84 18.97 -14.36
CA GLY A 47 4.97 19.38 -13.52
C GLY A 47 6.36 19.01 -14.06
N ALA A 48 6.45 18.40 -15.24
CA ALA A 48 7.69 17.88 -15.84
C ALA A 48 7.88 18.32 -17.29
N ASP A 49 9.10 18.71 -17.66
CA ASP A 49 9.46 18.91 -19.07
C ASP A 49 9.59 17.58 -19.84
N SER A 50 9.59 17.67 -21.17
CA SER A 50 9.68 16.51 -22.07
C SER A 50 10.91 15.63 -21.82
N GLY A 51 12.05 16.22 -21.43
CA GLY A 51 13.26 15.47 -21.11
C GLY A 51 13.19 14.72 -19.78
N ARG A 52 12.49 15.28 -18.78
CA ARG A 52 12.16 14.56 -17.53
C ARG A 52 11.14 13.45 -17.77
N LEU A 53 10.14 13.68 -18.62
CA LEU A 53 9.18 12.66 -19.01
C LEU A 53 9.84 11.48 -19.74
N ALA A 54 10.70 11.75 -20.72
CA ALA A 54 11.44 10.73 -21.46
C ALA A 54 12.34 9.89 -20.53
N ARG A 55 13.17 10.55 -19.70
CA ARG A 55 14.05 9.84 -18.75
C ARG A 55 13.27 9.07 -17.69
N GLY A 56 12.14 9.59 -17.22
CA GLY A 56 11.29 8.88 -16.27
C GLY A 56 10.71 7.59 -16.86
N ARG A 57 10.26 7.65 -18.13
CA ARG A 57 9.84 6.47 -18.89
C ARG A 57 10.98 5.46 -19.06
N GLU A 58 12.20 5.93 -19.33
CA GLU A 58 13.39 5.07 -19.41
C GLU A 58 13.73 4.41 -18.07
N TYR A 59 13.63 5.13 -16.95
CA TYR A 59 13.85 4.57 -15.61
C TYR A 59 12.84 3.47 -15.29
N TYR A 60 11.57 3.69 -15.65
CA TYR A 60 10.54 2.65 -15.52
C TYR A 60 10.87 1.43 -16.39
N ARG A 61 11.17 1.63 -17.69
CA ARG A 61 11.54 0.56 -18.62
C ARG A 61 12.79 -0.21 -18.18
N GLY A 62 13.76 0.50 -17.63
CA GLY A 62 15.00 -0.04 -17.08
C GLY A 62 14.84 -0.71 -15.72
N LYS A 63 13.60 -0.90 -15.23
CA LYS A 63 13.27 -1.56 -13.95
C LYS A 63 14.01 -0.93 -12.76
N GLN A 64 14.14 0.39 -12.77
CA GLN A 64 14.80 1.13 -11.70
C GLN A 64 13.83 1.43 -10.54
N VAL A 65 12.53 1.24 -10.71
CA VAL A 65 11.57 1.31 -9.61
C VAL A 65 11.61 -0.02 -8.86
N LEU A 66 12.14 -0.02 -7.63
CA LEU A 66 12.39 -1.21 -6.82
C LEU A 66 11.14 -1.69 -6.08
N SER A 67 10.35 -0.75 -5.58
CA SER A 67 9.05 -1.01 -4.94
C SER A 67 8.08 0.14 -5.21
N VAL A 68 6.79 -0.17 -5.22
CA VAL A 68 5.70 0.80 -5.23
C VAL A 68 4.59 0.27 -4.34
N ASP A 69 4.14 1.09 -3.40
CA ASP A 69 3.08 0.77 -2.46
C ASP A 69 1.96 1.81 -2.57
N LEU A 70 0.72 1.32 -2.55
CA LEU A 70 -0.48 2.13 -2.66
C LEU A 70 -1.20 2.15 -1.31
N ASP A 71 -1.09 3.29 -0.62
CA ASP A 71 -1.87 3.60 0.57
C ASP A 71 -3.03 4.54 0.21
N THR A 72 -3.95 4.74 1.15
CA THR A 72 -5.07 5.66 0.97
C THR A 72 -4.57 7.08 0.66
N ASN A 73 -4.77 7.51 -0.59
CA ASN A 73 -4.36 8.78 -1.18
C ASN A 73 -2.84 9.02 -1.25
N LEU A 74 -2.02 7.99 -1.09
CA LEU A 74 -0.57 8.10 -1.08
C LEU A 74 0.05 6.97 -1.89
N ILE A 75 0.94 7.32 -2.80
CA ILE A 75 1.79 6.37 -3.52
C ILE A 75 3.20 6.57 -2.97
N THR A 76 3.79 5.53 -2.41
CA THR A 76 5.20 5.53 -2.00
C THR A 76 5.99 4.59 -2.90
N ALA A 77 7.26 4.90 -3.12
CA ALA A 77 8.11 4.06 -3.94
C ALA A 77 9.59 4.27 -3.62
N VAL A 78 10.37 3.23 -3.91
CA VAL A 78 11.83 3.26 -3.86
C VAL A 78 12.36 3.14 -5.28
N VAL A 79 13.24 4.05 -5.68
CA VAL A 79 13.79 4.13 -7.04
C VAL A 79 15.31 4.06 -6.99
N ALA A 80 15.88 3.05 -7.64
CA ALA A 80 17.31 2.96 -7.88
C ALA A 80 17.78 4.13 -8.75
N GLY A 81 18.98 4.61 -8.44
CA GLY A 81 19.61 5.71 -9.13
C GLY A 81 21.11 5.55 -9.17
N THR A 82 21.80 6.63 -9.51
CA THR A 82 23.26 6.64 -9.62
C THR A 82 23.98 6.68 -8.27
N GLN A 83 23.27 6.95 -7.18
CA GLN A 83 23.82 6.99 -5.83
C GLN A 83 23.68 5.62 -5.15
N LEU A 84 24.50 5.37 -4.12
CA LEU A 84 24.47 4.13 -3.34
C LEU A 84 23.14 3.92 -2.61
N VAL A 85 22.51 5.01 -2.16
CA VAL A 85 21.22 4.98 -1.48
C VAL A 85 20.12 5.23 -2.52
N PRO A 86 19.13 4.33 -2.66
CA PRO A 86 17.97 4.55 -3.52
C PRO A 86 17.17 5.79 -3.11
N PHE A 87 16.47 6.38 -4.06
CA PHE A 87 15.62 7.54 -3.81
C PHE A 87 14.24 7.10 -3.32
N GLU A 88 13.70 7.81 -2.34
CA GLU A 88 12.34 7.65 -1.86
C GLU A 88 11.46 8.68 -2.56
N VAL A 89 10.32 8.24 -3.08
CA VAL A 89 9.37 9.06 -3.82
C VAL A 89 8.00 8.95 -3.16
N GLN A 90 7.30 10.08 -3.00
CA GLN A 90 5.91 10.10 -2.56
C GLN A 90 5.05 10.94 -3.49
N LEU A 91 3.92 10.39 -3.94
CA LEU A 91 2.87 11.10 -4.66
C LEU A 91 1.64 11.16 -3.76
N ARG A 92 1.33 12.33 -3.20
CA ARG A 92 0.18 12.53 -2.31
C ARG A 92 -0.98 13.17 -3.04
N PHE A 93 -2.13 12.54 -2.95
CA PHE A 93 -3.36 13.03 -3.52
C PHE A 93 -4.23 13.67 -2.44
N ARG A 94 -5.04 14.66 -2.83
CA ARG A 94 -6.04 15.27 -1.96
C ARG A 94 -7.02 14.19 -1.48
N PRO A 95 -7.22 14.01 -0.17
CA PRO A 95 -8.24 13.11 0.34
C PRO A 95 -9.64 13.55 -0.10
N LEU A 96 -10.50 12.59 -0.41
CA LEU A 96 -11.93 12.86 -0.60
C LEU A 96 -12.57 13.19 0.75
N SER A 97 -13.48 14.16 0.78
CA SER A 97 -14.30 14.41 1.97
C SER A 97 -15.19 13.21 2.28
N PRO A 98 -15.64 13.02 3.54
CA PRO A 98 -16.55 11.93 3.89
C PRO A 98 -17.79 11.88 2.98
N ARG A 99 -18.38 13.03 2.66
CA ARG A 99 -19.54 13.14 1.76
C ARG A 99 -19.23 12.66 0.34
N GLN A 100 -18.07 13.00 -0.20
CA GLN A 100 -17.64 12.53 -1.51
C GLN A 100 -17.43 11.00 -1.53
N ARG A 101 -16.87 10.43 -0.45
CA ARG A 101 -16.70 8.98 -0.34
C ARG A 101 -18.04 8.26 -0.26
N THR A 102 -18.94 8.75 0.59
CA THR A 102 -20.32 8.22 0.70
C THR A 102 -21.04 8.27 -0.64
N TYR A 103 -21.00 9.42 -1.33
CA TYR A 103 -21.60 9.57 -2.66
C TYR A 103 -21.07 8.53 -3.65
N VAL A 104 -19.75 8.38 -3.77
CA VAL A 104 -19.17 7.38 -4.69
C VAL A 104 -19.54 5.95 -4.29
N THR A 105 -19.53 5.63 -2.99
CA THR A 105 -19.94 4.31 -2.48
C THR A 105 -21.39 4.01 -2.82
N GLU A 106 -22.31 4.93 -2.58
CA GLU A 106 -23.75 4.76 -2.85
C GLU A 106 -24.02 4.54 -4.34
N GLU A 107 -23.42 5.36 -5.20
CA GLU A 107 -23.59 5.26 -6.66
C GLU A 107 -23.02 3.94 -7.21
N VAL A 108 -21.83 3.56 -6.76
CA VAL A 108 -21.19 2.28 -7.15
C VAL A 108 -22.00 1.07 -6.66
N THR A 109 -22.64 1.18 -5.49
CA THR A 109 -23.48 0.12 -4.93
C THR A 109 -24.81 0.03 -5.66
N ALA A 110 -25.40 1.16 -6.04
CA ALA A 110 -26.65 1.24 -6.78
C ALA A 110 -26.49 0.74 -8.23
N ASP A 111 -25.38 1.09 -8.89
CA ASP A 111 -25.09 0.66 -10.27
C ASP A 111 -23.70 0.00 -10.40
N PRO A 112 -23.64 -1.34 -10.36
CA PRO A 112 -22.41 -2.09 -10.60
C PRO A 112 -21.79 -1.87 -12.00
N SER A 113 -22.51 -1.26 -12.96
CA SER A 113 -21.95 -0.89 -14.26
C SER A 113 -20.83 0.13 -14.16
N ILE A 114 -20.87 1.01 -13.15
CA ILE A 114 -19.84 2.00 -12.86
C ILE A 114 -18.52 1.33 -12.49
N VAL A 115 -18.58 0.25 -11.70
CA VAL A 115 -17.39 -0.55 -11.40
C VAL A 115 -16.90 -1.18 -12.70
N ARG A 116 -17.77 -1.86 -13.44
CA ARG A 116 -17.39 -2.55 -14.69
C ARG A 116 -16.72 -1.62 -15.70
N SER A 117 -17.16 -0.36 -15.83
CA SER A 117 -16.53 0.60 -16.74
C SER A 117 -15.09 0.90 -16.33
N VAL A 118 -14.84 1.14 -15.04
CA VAL A 118 -13.49 1.37 -14.50
C VAL A 118 -12.60 0.14 -14.70
N LEU A 119 -13.13 -1.07 -14.50
CA LEU A 119 -12.40 -2.32 -14.73
C LEU A 119 -12.04 -2.55 -16.20
N ALA A 120 -12.91 -2.12 -17.10
CA ALA A 120 -12.65 -2.15 -18.54
C ALA A 120 -11.69 -1.03 -18.98
N GLY A 121 -11.13 -0.25 -18.05
CA GLY A 121 -10.27 0.89 -18.35
C GLY A 121 -11.01 2.11 -18.89
N SER A 122 -12.34 2.10 -18.90
CA SER A 122 -13.15 3.23 -19.32
C SER A 122 -13.40 4.20 -18.15
N ALA A 123 -13.67 5.46 -18.47
CA ALA A 123 -14.08 6.42 -17.45
C ALA A 123 -15.47 6.02 -16.88
N PRO A 124 -15.71 6.17 -15.57
CA PRO A 124 -17.07 6.10 -15.04
C PRO A 124 -17.89 7.32 -15.50
N PRO A 125 -19.20 7.39 -15.19
CA PRO A 125 -19.99 8.60 -15.41
C PRO A 125 -19.28 9.84 -14.89
N LEU A 126 -19.44 10.98 -15.57
CA LEU A 126 -18.67 12.20 -15.31
C LEU A 126 -18.75 12.66 -13.84
N GLU A 127 -19.91 12.51 -13.22
CA GLU A 127 -20.14 12.87 -11.81
C GLU A 127 -19.26 12.05 -10.86
N ILE A 128 -19.09 10.76 -11.14
CA ILE A 128 -18.16 9.89 -10.40
C ILE A 128 -16.72 10.18 -10.77
N ALA A 129 -16.42 10.33 -12.06
CA ALA A 129 -15.06 10.58 -12.53
C ALA A 129 -14.46 11.84 -11.89
N THR A 130 -15.24 12.92 -11.85
CA THR A 130 -14.81 14.22 -11.29
C THR A 130 -14.57 14.17 -9.79
N VAL A 131 -15.29 13.32 -9.05
CA VAL A 131 -15.08 13.13 -7.62
C VAL A 131 -13.96 12.14 -7.35
N LEU A 132 -13.95 10.99 -8.02
CA LEU A 132 -13.06 9.87 -7.74
C LEU A 132 -11.60 10.23 -7.99
N LEU A 133 -11.25 10.69 -9.21
CA LEU A 133 -9.87 10.98 -9.57
C LEU A 133 -9.79 11.99 -10.71
N ARG A 134 -9.03 13.07 -10.49
CA ARG A 134 -8.69 14.09 -11.49
C ARG A 134 -7.21 14.44 -11.40
N PRO A 135 -6.60 15.01 -12.45
CA PRO A 135 -5.19 15.35 -12.42
C PRO A 135 -4.84 16.34 -11.30
N ASP A 136 -5.70 17.33 -11.06
CA ASP A 136 -5.54 18.35 -10.00
C ASP A 136 -5.66 17.80 -8.56
N HIS A 137 -6.01 16.52 -8.40
CA HIS A 137 -6.01 15.89 -7.09
C HIS A 137 -4.58 15.57 -6.61
N LEU A 138 -3.59 15.48 -7.49
CA LEU A 138 -2.19 15.34 -7.08
C LEU A 138 -1.74 16.62 -6.37
N ARG A 139 -1.56 16.54 -5.05
CA ARG A 139 -1.31 17.69 -4.18
C ARG A 139 0.17 17.97 -3.98
N SER A 140 0.97 16.92 -3.82
CA SER A 140 2.41 17.08 -3.64
C SER A 140 3.18 15.88 -4.17
N VAL A 141 4.31 16.18 -4.78
CA VAL A 141 5.30 15.21 -5.22
C VAL A 141 6.58 15.47 -4.44
N THR A 142 7.08 14.47 -3.74
CA THR A 142 8.37 14.55 -3.05
C THR A 142 9.30 13.45 -3.55
N CYS A 143 10.58 13.77 -3.62
CA CYS A 143 11.62 12.83 -4.00
C CYS A 143 12.91 13.23 -3.28
N THR A 144 13.67 12.26 -2.75
CA THR A 144 14.95 12.53 -2.07
C THR A 144 16.11 12.82 -3.04
N CYS A 145 15.84 12.87 -4.35
CA CYS A 145 16.87 13.16 -5.36
C CYS A 145 17.26 14.64 -5.39
N PRO A 146 18.45 14.99 -5.90
CA PRO A 146 18.92 16.38 -5.95
C PRO A 146 18.24 17.24 -7.04
N ASP A 147 17.31 16.69 -7.82
CA ASP A 147 16.56 17.45 -8.83
C ASP A 147 15.50 18.32 -8.15
N LYS A 148 15.61 19.65 -8.30
CA LYS A 148 14.73 20.65 -7.67
C LYS A 148 13.43 20.90 -8.45
N ALA A 149 13.17 20.18 -9.55
CA ALA A 149 11.92 20.33 -10.28
C ALA A 149 10.72 19.84 -9.47
N ALA A 150 9.54 20.42 -9.76
CA ALA A 150 8.27 20.02 -9.14
C ALA A 150 7.99 18.52 -9.35
N VAL A 151 8.26 18.01 -10.55
CA VAL A 151 8.22 16.57 -10.86
C VAL A 151 9.54 16.16 -11.51
N CYS A 152 10.33 15.36 -10.77
CA CYS A 152 11.58 14.80 -11.29
C CYS A 152 11.33 13.52 -12.11
N LYS A 153 12.36 13.04 -12.82
CA LYS A 153 12.29 11.76 -13.56
C LYS A 153 11.90 10.55 -12.70
N HIS A 154 12.28 10.53 -11.41
CA HIS A 154 11.92 9.42 -10.51
C HIS A 154 10.43 9.42 -10.20
N ALA A 155 9.82 10.59 -9.98
CA ALA A 155 8.39 10.72 -9.79
C ALA A 155 7.61 10.30 -11.05
N VAL A 156 8.12 10.63 -12.24
CA VAL A 156 7.55 10.13 -13.51
C VAL A 156 7.66 8.60 -13.59
N ALA A 157 8.80 8.02 -13.24
CA ALA A 157 8.99 6.57 -13.26
C ALA A 157 8.02 5.86 -12.30
N VAL A 158 7.79 6.43 -11.12
CA VAL A 158 6.80 5.97 -10.15
C VAL A 158 5.38 6.13 -10.67
N GLY A 159 5.09 7.21 -11.40
CA GLY A 159 3.83 7.38 -12.12
C GLY A 159 3.53 6.23 -13.08
N TYR A 160 4.52 5.83 -13.89
CA TYR A 160 4.37 4.67 -14.78
C TYR A 160 4.19 3.35 -14.03
N ALA A 161 4.90 3.16 -12.92
CA ALA A 161 4.76 1.95 -12.11
C ALA A 161 3.39 1.88 -11.42
N ALA A 162 2.89 3.00 -10.88
CA ALA A 162 1.54 3.12 -10.35
C ALA A 162 0.47 2.91 -11.43
N ALA A 163 0.67 3.48 -12.63
CA ALA A 163 -0.18 3.25 -13.79
C ALA A 163 -0.29 1.76 -14.15
N ALA A 164 0.84 1.04 -14.16
CA ALA A 164 0.84 -0.40 -14.41
C ALA A 164 0.14 -1.20 -13.30
N LEU A 165 0.29 -0.80 -12.04
CA LEU A 165 -0.45 -1.38 -10.92
C LEU A 165 -1.96 -1.19 -11.08
N PHE A 166 -2.42 0.03 -11.39
CA PHE A 166 -3.83 0.30 -11.62
C PHE A 166 -4.41 -0.44 -12.83
N ASN A 167 -3.62 -0.67 -13.89
CA ASN A 167 -4.07 -1.49 -15.01
C ASN A 167 -4.20 -2.96 -14.64
N ARG A 168 -3.28 -3.48 -13.83
CA ARG A 168 -3.33 -4.88 -13.37
C ARG A 168 -4.47 -5.10 -12.38
N GLU A 169 -4.70 -4.15 -11.50
CA GLU A 169 -5.70 -4.25 -10.42
C GLU A 169 -6.59 -3.00 -10.38
N PRO A 170 -7.51 -2.82 -11.34
CA PRO A 170 -8.29 -1.58 -11.45
C PRO A 170 -9.16 -1.26 -10.23
N PHE A 171 -9.54 -2.28 -9.45
CA PHE A 171 -10.25 -2.12 -8.18
C PHE A 171 -9.47 -1.31 -7.14
N GLN A 172 -8.14 -1.27 -7.24
CA GLN A 172 -7.32 -0.53 -6.28
C GLN A 172 -7.62 0.96 -6.28
N VAL A 173 -8.18 1.54 -7.36
CA VAL A 173 -8.53 2.97 -7.36
C VAL A 173 -9.54 3.32 -6.27
N PHE A 174 -10.52 2.45 -5.98
CA PHE A 174 -11.52 2.73 -4.95
C PHE A 174 -10.89 2.72 -3.56
N ARG A 175 -10.08 1.69 -3.26
CA ARG A 175 -9.33 1.59 -1.99
C ARG A 175 -8.34 2.74 -1.82
N PHE A 176 -7.60 3.05 -2.87
CA PHE A 176 -6.68 4.18 -2.93
C PHE A 176 -7.39 5.50 -2.62
N ARG A 177 -8.64 5.68 -3.03
CA ARG A 177 -9.43 6.88 -2.73
C ARG A 177 -10.24 6.80 -1.42
N GLY A 178 -10.07 5.71 -0.65
CA GLY A 178 -10.76 5.48 0.62
C GLY A 178 -12.24 5.13 0.47
N VAL A 179 -12.67 4.72 -0.72
CA VAL A 179 -14.04 4.28 -1.00
C VAL A 179 -14.15 2.80 -0.62
N ASP A 180 -14.89 2.53 0.44
CA ASP A 180 -15.29 1.16 0.80
C ASP A 180 -16.57 0.82 0.04
N ALA A 181 -16.43 -0.04 -0.96
CA ALA A 181 -17.52 -0.61 -1.73
C ALA A 181 -17.35 -2.14 -1.81
N SER A 182 -16.84 -2.74 -0.73
CA SER A 182 -16.43 -4.14 -0.68
C SER A 182 -17.46 -5.12 -1.25
N ASP A 183 -18.75 -4.95 -0.93
CA ASP A 183 -19.82 -5.82 -1.45
C ASP A 183 -20.05 -5.67 -2.96
N ALA A 184 -20.14 -4.43 -3.47
CA ALA A 184 -20.31 -4.14 -4.90
C ALA A 184 -19.08 -4.57 -5.72
N LEU A 185 -17.88 -4.35 -5.17
CA LEU A 185 -16.62 -4.78 -5.76
C LEU A 185 -16.54 -6.31 -5.78
N ALA A 186 -16.90 -7.00 -4.70
CA ALA A 186 -16.87 -8.45 -4.62
C ALA A 186 -17.88 -9.10 -5.59
N ALA A 187 -19.08 -8.55 -5.72
CA ALA A 187 -20.07 -9.01 -6.69
C ALA A 187 -19.56 -8.87 -8.13
N THR A 188 -18.93 -7.75 -8.46
CA THR A 188 -18.40 -7.49 -9.79
C THR A 188 -17.15 -8.33 -10.09
N GLN A 189 -16.24 -8.50 -9.12
CA GLN A 189 -15.04 -9.35 -9.23
C GLN A 189 -15.37 -10.78 -9.62
N ARG A 190 -16.39 -11.38 -8.99
CA ARG A 190 -16.83 -12.75 -9.32
C ARG A 190 -17.33 -12.91 -10.75
N SER A 191 -17.81 -11.82 -11.36
CA SER A 191 -18.34 -11.82 -12.74
C SER A 191 -17.30 -11.38 -13.79
N TRP A 192 -16.19 -10.78 -13.37
CA TRP A 192 -15.19 -10.20 -14.27
C TRP A 192 -14.16 -11.24 -14.71
N SER A 193 -14.02 -11.44 -16.03
CA SER A 193 -13.10 -12.44 -16.63
C SER A 193 -11.80 -11.84 -17.17
N GLY A 194 -11.42 -10.62 -16.74
CA GLY A 194 -10.26 -9.89 -17.28
C GLY A 194 -10.54 -9.22 -18.63
N PRO A 195 -9.66 -8.32 -19.11
CA PRO A 195 -9.84 -7.69 -20.41
C PRO A 195 -9.57 -8.71 -21.54
N ALA A 196 -10.52 -8.83 -22.47
CA ALA A 196 -10.34 -9.53 -23.74
C ALA A 196 -9.34 -8.74 -24.61
N GLY A 197 -8.05 -9.08 -24.55
CA GLY A 197 -7.04 -8.37 -25.32
C GLY A 197 -5.57 -8.64 -25.00
N VAL A 198 -5.26 -9.39 -23.94
CA VAL A 198 -3.88 -9.87 -23.73
C VAL A 198 -3.72 -11.17 -24.52
N PRO A 199 -2.79 -11.26 -25.50
CA PRO A 199 -2.43 -12.55 -26.08
C PRO A 199 -1.98 -13.45 -24.94
N GLN A 200 -2.70 -14.54 -24.72
CA GLN A 200 -2.20 -15.63 -23.90
C GLN A 200 -0.87 -16.04 -24.51
N SER A 201 0.21 -15.85 -23.77
CA SER A 201 1.46 -16.54 -24.06
C SER A 201 1.14 -18.03 -23.98
N ASP A 202 0.95 -18.66 -25.13
CA ASP A 202 1.05 -20.11 -25.26
C ASP A 202 2.43 -20.52 -24.76
N GLY A 203 2.47 -21.27 -23.65
CA GLY A 203 3.70 -21.85 -23.12
C GLY A 203 3.98 -21.50 -21.66
N GLY A 204 3.16 -22.03 -20.76
CA GLY A 204 3.44 -22.08 -19.33
C GLY A 204 2.32 -22.83 -18.63
N ASP A 205 2.60 -24.04 -18.15
CA ASP A 205 1.65 -25.01 -17.59
C ASP A 205 0.48 -24.36 -16.86
N ARG A 206 -0.70 -24.45 -17.49
CA ARG A 206 -1.97 -24.17 -16.83
C ARG A 206 -2.21 -25.31 -15.85
N VAL A 207 -1.78 -25.14 -14.60
CA VAL A 207 -2.25 -25.99 -13.51
C VAL A 207 -3.76 -25.79 -13.42
N HIS A 208 -4.47 -26.80 -13.90
CA HIS A 208 -5.92 -26.93 -13.77
C HIS A 208 -6.25 -26.90 -12.28
N LEU A 209 -6.81 -25.78 -11.79
CA LEU A 209 -7.35 -25.65 -10.44
C LEU A 209 -8.69 -26.39 -10.32
N ASP A 210 -8.71 -27.64 -10.80
CA ASP A 210 -9.80 -28.57 -10.53
C ASP A 210 -9.27 -29.62 -9.55
N LYS A 211 -9.90 -29.63 -8.38
CA LYS A 211 -9.60 -30.38 -7.15
C LYS A 211 -8.58 -29.71 -6.22
N VAL A 212 -9.05 -28.74 -5.43
CA VAL A 212 -8.53 -28.58 -4.07
C VAL A 212 -8.76 -29.91 -3.36
N LYS A 213 -7.72 -30.72 -3.25
CA LYS A 213 -7.73 -31.96 -2.47
C LYS A 213 -7.94 -31.53 -1.01
N ARG A 214 -9.17 -31.65 -0.49
CA ARG A 214 -9.42 -31.51 0.95
C ARG A 214 -8.50 -32.51 1.65
N VAL A 215 -7.44 -32.00 2.26
CA VAL A 215 -6.57 -32.82 3.09
C VAL A 215 -7.34 -33.07 4.38
N ASP A 216 -7.48 -34.34 4.74
CA ASP A 216 -8.05 -34.76 6.01
C ASP A 216 -7.25 -34.08 7.15
N PRO A 217 -7.89 -33.21 7.97
CA PRO A 217 -7.21 -32.52 9.06
C PRO A 217 -6.49 -33.46 10.01
N ALA A 218 -7.03 -34.66 10.26
CA ALA A 218 -6.41 -35.66 11.14
C ALA A 218 -5.13 -36.26 10.54
N LYS A 219 -5.02 -36.34 9.21
CA LYS A 219 -3.80 -36.74 8.51
C LYS A 219 -2.79 -35.60 8.37
N PHE A 220 -3.26 -34.36 8.25
CA PHE A 220 -2.40 -33.18 8.10
C PHE A 220 -1.78 -32.76 9.43
N TRP A 221 -2.59 -32.64 10.48
CA TRP A 221 -2.16 -32.21 11.82
C TRP A 221 -1.70 -33.37 12.71
N GLY A 222 -2.04 -34.61 12.35
CA GLY A 222 -1.88 -35.78 13.21
C GLY A 222 -3.00 -35.86 14.24
N GLY A 223 -3.52 -37.07 14.48
CA GLY A 223 -4.43 -37.32 15.60
C GLY A 223 -3.64 -37.39 16.91
N GLY A 224 -4.08 -36.66 17.94
CA GLY A 224 -3.45 -36.68 19.26
C GLY A 224 -2.45 -35.54 19.53
N LEU A 225 -2.69 -34.35 18.97
CA LEU A 225 -1.98 -33.15 19.40
C LEU A 225 -2.25 -32.90 20.89
N THR A 226 -1.24 -33.10 21.72
CA THR A 226 -1.25 -32.66 23.11
C THR A 226 -1.44 -31.15 23.12
N ARG A 227 -2.52 -30.68 23.73
CA ARG A 227 -2.74 -29.24 23.91
C ARG A 227 -1.57 -28.71 24.73
N VAL A 228 -0.76 -27.85 24.13
CA VAL A 228 0.27 -27.13 24.87
C VAL A 228 -0.45 -26.24 25.87
N GLU A 229 -0.20 -26.43 27.15
CA GLU A 229 -0.66 -25.50 28.18
C GLU A 229 0.08 -24.19 27.93
N THR A 230 -0.68 -23.16 27.55
CA THR A 230 -0.12 -21.82 27.44
C THR A 230 0.32 -21.42 28.84
N PRO A 231 1.61 -21.12 29.07
CA PRO A 231 2.04 -20.64 30.38
C PRO A 231 1.26 -19.37 30.73
N ASP A 232 0.87 -19.25 31.99
CA ASP A 232 0.24 -18.04 32.50
C ASP A 232 1.31 -16.93 32.43
N MET A 233 1.19 -16.06 31.43
CA MET A 233 2.12 -14.95 31.30
C MET A 233 1.72 -13.90 32.33
N PRO A 234 2.64 -13.48 33.21
CA PRO A 234 2.36 -12.39 34.11
C PRO A 234 1.94 -11.16 33.30
N VAL A 235 0.93 -10.45 33.78
CA VAL A 235 0.58 -9.14 33.21
C VAL A 235 1.73 -8.20 33.55
N GLU A 236 2.54 -7.87 32.53
CA GLU A 236 3.69 -6.99 32.68
C GLU A 236 3.37 -5.59 32.14
N GLU A 237 3.75 -4.56 32.89
CA GLU A 237 3.59 -3.16 32.49
C GLU A 237 4.54 -2.85 31.33
N GLY A 238 3.97 -2.65 30.14
CA GLY A 238 4.74 -2.58 28.87
C GLY A 238 5.74 -1.43 28.77
N LEU A 239 5.64 -0.43 29.64
CA LEU A 239 6.53 0.74 29.69
C LEU A 239 7.73 0.54 30.63
N GLU A 240 7.60 -0.25 31.70
CA GLU A 240 8.63 -0.35 32.75
C GLU A 240 9.63 -1.50 32.55
N LEU A 241 9.21 -2.60 31.91
CA LEU A 241 10.07 -3.79 31.71
C LEU A 241 10.81 -3.84 30.36
N GLY A 242 10.55 -2.90 29.45
CA GLY A 242 11.29 -2.76 28.20
C GLY A 242 12.73 -2.23 28.40
N ASP A 243 13.59 -2.36 27.38
CA ASP A 243 14.91 -1.73 27.38
C ASP A 243 14.74 -0.19 27.41
N ARG A 244 14.82 0.37 28.61
CA ARG A 244 14.65 1.81 28.88
C ARG A 244 15.60 2.66 28.05
N ASP A 245 16.80 2.18 27.77
CA ASP A 245 17.76 2.92 26.95
C ASP A 245 17.34 2.94 25.49
N MET A 246 16.79 1.83 24.96
CA MET A 246 16.22 1.81 23.61
C MET A 246 14.99 2.72 23.50
N LEU A 247 14.10 2.70 24.48
CA LEU A 247 12.91 3.55 24.49
C LEU A 247 13.31 5.04 24.57
N MET A 248 14.24 5.40 25.46
CA MET A 248 14.75 6.77 25.52
C MET A 248 15.47 7.18 24.23
N ARG A 249 16.21 6.27 23.56
CA ARG A 249 16.78 6.57 22.23
C ARG A 249 15.70 6.80 21.17
N ALA A 250 14.63 6.02 21.19
CA ALA A 250 13.50 6.21 20.28
C ALA A 250 12.80 7.55 20.52
N LEU A 251 12.51 7.90 21.77
CA LEU A 251 11.89 9.19 22.12
C LEU A 251 12.73 10.39 21.72
N ARG A 252 14.06 10.26 21.76
CA ARG A 252 14.98 11.31 21.28
C ARG A 252 14.82 11.65 19.80
N THR A 253 14.28 10.74 18.98
CA THR A 253 14.03 11.01 17.56
C THR A 253 12.88 11.99 17.33
N VAL A 254 11.99 12.15 18.31
CA VAL A 254 10.79 12.99 18.23
C VAL A 254 10.79 14.15 19.23
N SER A 255 11.76 14.21 20.15
CA SER A 255 11.91 15.27 21.16
C SER A 255 13.13 16.17 20.90
N TRP A 256 13.00 17.48 21.12
CA TRP A 256 14.05 18.46 20.83
C TRP A 256 14.95 18.79 22.04
N SER A 257 14.45 18.60 23.26
CA SER A 257 15.20 18.79 24.51
C SER A 257 14.97 17.64 25.50
N HIS A 258 15.81 17.53 26.52
CA HIS A 258 15.66 16.51 27.58
C HIS A 258 14.36 16.72 28.40
N VAL A 259 13.94 17.98 28.57
CA VAL A 259 12.66 18.30 29.24
C VAL A 259 11.48 17.85 28.38
N ASP A 260 11.54 18.05 27.06
CA ASP A 260 10.49 17.59 26.15
C ASP A 260 10.44 16.06 26.10
N GLN A 261 11.58 15.40 26.18
CA GLN A 261 11.66 13.94 26.20
C GLN A 261 10.97 13.34 27.43
N LEU A 262 11.15 13.95 28.61
CA LEU A 262 10.46 13.55 29.84
C LEU A 262 8.95 13.81 29.78
N ARG A 263 8.52 14.88 29.08
CA ARG A 263 7.08 15.16 28.86
C ARG A 263 6.44 14.12 27.95
N VAL A 264 7.09 13.79 26.83
CA VAL A 264 6.59 12.75 25.90
C VAL A 264 6.51 11.39 26.59
N TRP A 265 7.48 11.07 27.45
CA TRP A 265 7.42 9.87 28.28
C TRP A 265 6.18 9.85 29.17
N HIS A 266 5.94 10.93 29.92
CA HIS A 266 4.77 11.05 30.78
C HIS A 266 3.45 10.98 30.01
N ASP A 267 3.37 11.63 28.83
CA ASP A 267 2.19 11.56 27.98
C ASP A 267 1.90 10.12 27.50
N LEU A 268 2.95 9.32 27.27
CA LEU A 268 2.81 7.91 26.91
C LEU A 268 2.34 7.05 28.09
N GLU A 269 2.82 7.30 29.30
CA GLU A 269 2.31 6.65 30.51
C GLU A 269 0.82 6.90 30.69
N VAL A 270 0.39 8.16 30.59
CA VAL A 270 -1.03 8.55 30.70
C VAL A 270 -1.87 7.90 29.58
N CYS A 271 -1.35 7.84 28.35
CA CYS A 271 -2.04 7.16 27.25
C CYS A 271 -2.18 5.65 27.51
N TYR A 272 -1.14 5.01 28.03
CA TYR A 272 -1.14 3.59 28.33
C TYR A 272 -2.13 3.28 29.46
N GLU A 273 -2.08 4.03 30.56
CA GLU A 273 -3.04 3.94 31.66
C GLU A 273 -4.47 4.10 31.14
N ALA A 274 -4.76 5.12 30.34
CA ALA A 274 -6.10 5.32 29.77
C ALA A 274 -6.60 4.19 28.87
N LEU A 275 -5.69 3.47 28.20
CA LEU A 275 -6.02 2.31 27.36
C LEU A 275 -6.20 1.03 28.18
N THR A 276 -5.46 0.88 29.28
CA THR A 276 -5.50 -0.31 30.13
C THR A 276 -6.52 -0.24 31.26
N ASP A 277 -6.92 0.97 31.66
CA ASP A 277 -7.91 1.23 32.73
C ASP A 277 -9.37 1.20 32.20
N GLN A 278 -9.56 0.95 30.89
CA GLN A 278 -10.88 0.70 30.29
C GLN A 278 -11.34 -0.73 30.57
N ASP A 279 -12.07 -0.87 31.68
CA ASP A 279 -13.08 -1.87 32.04
C ASP A 279 -12.79 -3.38 31.78
N PRO A 280 -12.72 -4.23 32.83
CA PRO A 280 -12.64 -5.70 32.74
C PRO A 280 -13.85 -6.38 32.07
N GLU A 281 -14.89 -5.65 31.68
CA GLU A 281 -16.15 -6.20 31.14
C GLU A 281 -16.04 -6.81 29.73
N LEU A 282 -14.88 -6.77 29.06
CA LEU A 282 -14.64 -7.47 27.80
C LEU A 282 -14.20 -8.94 27.95
N GLU A 283 -14.43 -9.57 29.11
CA GLU A 283 -14.22 -11.02 29.30
C GLU A 283 -15.50 -11.87 29.20
N GLU A 284 -16.19 -11.81 28.07
CA GLU A 284 -16.64 -13.08 27.47
C GLU A 284 -15.56 -13.53 26.50
N ARG A 285 -14.54 -14.22 27.03
CA ARG A 285 -13.48 -14.86 26.24
C ARG A 285 -14.14 -15.96 25.39
N PRO A 286 -14.29 -15.81 24.05
CA PRO A 286 -15.06 -16.73 23.21
C PRO A 286 -14.39 -18.11 23.02
N TRP A 287 -13.28 -18.37 23.70
CA TRP A 287 -12.49 -19.59 23.69
C TRP A 287 -12.53 -20.38 25.02
N ARG A 288 -13.38 -19.97 25.99
CA ARG A 288 -13.68 -20.79 27.18
C ARG A 288 -14.97 -21.59 26.98
N HIS A 289 -14.91 -22.64 26.16
CA HIS A 289 -15.79 -23.81 26.20
C HIS A 289 -15.04 -25.04 25.72
#